data_AF-T0L8K1-F1
#
_entry.id   AF-T0L8K1-F1
#
_cell.length_a   1.000
_cell.length_b   1.000
_cell.length_c   1.000
_cell.angle_alpha   90.00
_cell.angle_beta   90.00
_cell.angle_gamma   90.00
#
_symmetry.space_group_name_H-M   'P 1'
#
loop_
_entity.id
_entity.type
_entity.pdbx_description
1 polymer ?
#
loop_
_entity_poly.entity_id
_entity_poly.type
_entity_poly.pdbx_seq_one_letter_code
_entity_poly.pdbx_strand_id
1 'polypeptide(L)'
;LLIVEIGITSLDNLQQVESEKFRKYDELANELGLIHGCKTKIIPYVITWDGIVSKYHSKHRKELGITDRIEAYIQSTTLKKTLESILMEYRRGERIAETEEADQQTNVFQGQILA
;
A
#
# COMPACT_ATOMS: atom_id res chain seq x y z
N LEU A 1 -17.56 -4.22 15.65
CA LEU A 1 -17.07 -4.16 14.24
C LEU A 1 -15.56 -4.45 14.20
N LEU A 2 -15.01 -4.85 13.04
CA LEU A 2 -13.58 -5.13 12.88
C LEU A 2 -13.02 -4.36 11.68
N ILE A 3 -11.95 -3.61 11.91
CA ILE A 3 -11.15 -2.95 10.87
C ILE A 3 -9.83 -3.70 10.76
N VAL A 4 -9.51 -4.18 9.56
CA VAL A 4 -8.25 -4.85 9.26
C VAL A 4 -7.52 -4.05 8.20
N GLU A 5 -6.31 -3.59 8.50
CA GLU A 5 -5.42 -3.03 7.50
C GLU A 5 -4.20 -3.93 7.34
N ILE A 6 -4.00 -4.42 6.12
CA ILE A 6 -2.85 -5.25 5.76
C ILE A 6 -1.83 -4.37 5.04
N GLY A 7 -0.55 -4.47 5.40
CA GLY A 7 0.51 -3.75 4.71
C GLY A 7 1.81 -4.53 4.63
N ILE A 8 2.58 -4.27 3.56
CA ILE A 8 3.98 -4.67 3.44
C ILE A 8 4.87 -3.45 3.66
N THR A 9 5.99 -3.63 4.38
CA THR A 9 6.95 -2.57 4.69
C THR A 9 8.40 -3.08 4.73
N SER A 10 9.37 -2.18 4.73
CA SER A 10 10.75 -2.47 5.11
C SER A 10 10.86 -2.85 6.59
N LEU A 11 11.92 -3.58 6.94
CA LEU A 11 12.23 -3.96 8.31
C LEU A 11 12.34 -2.76 9.26
N ASP A 12 13.05 -1.70 8.84
CA ASP A 12 13.32 -0.52 9.67
C ASP A 12 12.05 0.22 10.09
N ASN A 13 11.01 0.15 9.26
CA ASN A 13 9.75 0.87 9.48
C ASN A 13 8.66 -0.01 10.11
N LEU A 14 8.92 -1.30 10.35
CA LEU A 14 7.90 -2.29 10.73
C LEU A 14 7.08 -1.87 11.96
N GLN A 15 7.75 -1.43 13.02
CA GLN A 15 7.09 -0.99 14.26
C GLN A 15 6.35 0.35 14.10
N GLN A 16 6.93 1.28 13.32
CA GLN A 16 6.32 2.57 13.06
C GLN A 16 5.03 2.41 12.26
N VAL A 17 5.08 1.67 11.14
CA VAL A 17 3.94 1.42 10.26
C VAL A 17 2.81 0.70 10.99
N GLU A 18 3.13 -0.29 11.83
CA GLU A 18 2.12 -0.97 12.65
C GLU A 18 1.38 0.02 13.58
N SER A 19 2.14 0.92 14.22
CA SER A 19 1.59 1.91 15.15
C SER A 19 0.79 3.00 14.44
N GLU A 20 1.26 3.46 13.28
CA GLU A 20 0.57 4.45 12.44
C GLU A 20 -0.75 3.90 11.91
N LYS A 21 -0.77 2.67 11.41
CA LYS A 21 -2.01 2.02 10.95
C LYS A 21 -3.02 1.83 12.06
N PHE A 22 -2.58 1.50 13.27
CA PHE A 22 -3.46 1.43 14.42
C PHE A 22 -4.08 2.80 14.73
N ARG A 23 -3.24 3.83 14.89
CA ARG A 23 -3.69 5.20 15.25
C ARG A 23 -4.58 5.83 14.19
N LYS A 24 -4.34 5.56 12.91
CA LYS A 24 -5.09 6.13 11.78
C LYS A 24 -6.61 5.88 11.88
N TYR A 25 -7.03 4.76 12.44
CA TYR A 25 -8.47 4.42 12.55
C TYR A 25 -9.03 4.56 13.95
N ASP A 26 -8.30 5.12 14.91
CA ASP A 26 -8.78 5.21 16.29
C ASP A 26 -10.07 6.03 16.39
N GLU A 27 -10.09 7.21 15.75
CA GLU A 27 -11.28 8.06 15.64
C GLU A 27 -12.44 7.34 14.95
N LEU A 28 -12.18 6.73 13.79
CA LEU A 28 -13.20 5.98 13.04
C LEU A 28 -13.77 4.80 13.85
N ALA A 29 -12.92 4.09 14.59
CA ALA A 29 -13.35 2.97 15.41
C ALA A 29 -14.27 3.43 16.55
N ASN A 30 -13.96 4.59 17.16
CA ASN A 30 -14.77 5.20 18.18
C ASN A 30 -16.14 5.62 17.64
N GLU A 31 -16.18 6.33 16.51
CA GLU A 31 -17.44 6.75 15.88
C GLU A 31 -18.31 5.56 15.46
N LEU A 32 -17.72 4.56 14.80
CA LEU A 32 -18.43 3.32 14.45
C LEU A 32 -18.97 2.60 15.68
N GLY A 33 -18.24 2.67 16.80
CA GLY A 33 -18.69 2.06 18.04
C GLY A 33 -19.89 2.78 18.66
N LEU A 34 -19.93 4.10 18.55
CA LEU A 34 -21.07 4.93 19.00
C LEU A 34 -22.30 4.69 18.12
N ILE A 35 -22.12 4.71 16.80
CA ILE A 35 -23.23 4.56 15.83
C ILE A 35 -23.89 3.18 15.95
N HIS A 36 -23.08 2.13 16.05
CA HIS A 36 -23.57 0.76 16.05
C HIS A 36 -23.74 0.15 17.45
N GLY A 37 -23.44 0.92 18.51
CA GLY A 37 -23.53 0.47 19.90
C GLY A 37 -22.65 -0.74 20.22
N CYS A 38 -21.54 -0.94 19.52
CA CYS A 38 -20.67 -2.11 19.69
C CYS A 38 -19.18 -1.73 19.70
N LYS A 39 -18.33 -2.51 20.36
CA LYS A 39 -16.89 -2.23 20.33
C LYS A 39 -16.33 -2.46 18.92
N THR A 40 -15.63 -1.46 18.39
CA THR A 40 -14.84 -1.60 17.16
C THR A 40 -13.39 -1.97 17.52
N LYS A 41 -12.82 -2.93 16.79
CA LYS A 41 -11.43 -3.36 16.97
C LYS A 41 -10.64 -3.06 15.72
N ILE A 42 -9.42 -2.55 15.89
CA ILE A 42 -8.48 -2.28 14.81
C ILE A 42 -7.37 -3.32 14.88
N ILE A 43 -7.08 -3.97 13.76
CA ILE A 43 -6.00 -4.94 13.61
C ILE A 43 -5.09 -4.50 12.46
N PRO A 44 -3.92 -3.91 12.75
CA PRO A 44 -2.86 -3.75 11.75
C PRO A 44 -2.14 -5.09 11.56
N TYR A 45 -2.18 -5.62 10.33
CA TYR A 45 -1.47 -6.83 9.95
C TYR A 45 -0.31 -6.46 9.01
N VAL A 46 0.87 -6.28 9.61
CA VAL A 46 2.05 -5.78 8.90
C VAL A 46 3.11 -6.87 8.85
N ILE A 47 3.60 -7.11 7.63
CA ILE A 47 4.65 -8.07 7.32
C ILE A 47 5.70 -7.40 6.45
N THR A 48 6.94 -7.85 6.49
CA THR A 48 7.97 -7.39 5.56
C THR A 48 8.00 -8.28 4.31
N TRP A 49 8.60 -7.78 3.23
CA TRP A 49 8.82 -8.59 2.02
C TRP A 49 9.78 -9.77 2.29
N ASP A 50 10.64 -9.67 3.30
CA ASP A 50 11.58 -10.72 3.73
C ASP A 50 10.95 -11.72 4.72
N GLY A 51 9.65 -11.61 5.00
CA GLY A 51 8.94 -12.51 5.91
C GLY A 51 9.16 -12.25 7.40
N ILE A 52 9.87 -11.18 7.76
CA ILE A 52 9.93 -10.69 9.15
C ILE A 52 8.58 -10.06 9.50
N VAL A 53 8.08 -10.36 10.70
CA VAL A 53 6.74 -10.00 11.14
C VAL A 53 6.76 -9.16 12.41
N SER A 54 5.69 -8.39 12.63
CA SER A 54 5.59 -7.54 13.82
C SER A 54 5.44 -8.33 15.12
N LYS A 55 5.65 -7.66 16.26
CA LYS A 55 5.49 -8.26 17.60
C LYS A 55 4.08 -8.82 17.84
N TYR A 56 3.05 -8.15 17.31
CA TYR A 56 1.66 -8.56 17.52
C TYR A 56 1.15 -9.52 16.46
N HIS A 57 1.97 -9.86 15.46
CA HIS A 57 1.62 -10.72 14.35
C HIS A 57 0.95 -12.03 14.77
N SER A 58 1.57 -12.78 15.69
CA SER A 58 1.03 -14.07 16.16
C SER A 58 -0.35 -13.94 16.80
N LYS A 59 -0.59 -12.85 17.54
CA LYS A 59 -1.89 -12.55 18.13
C LYS A 59 -2.93 -12.25 17.05
N HIS A 60 -2.63 -11.32 16.15
CA HIS A 60 -3.55 -10.93 15.08
C HIS A 60 -3.85 -12.09 14.13
N ARG A 61 -2.85 -12.90 13.80
CA ARG A 61 -2.98 -14.11 12.99
C ARG A 61 -3.98 -15.09 13.58
N LYS A 62 -3.89 -15.35 14.90
CA LYS A 62 -4.84 -16.22 15.62
C LYS A 62 -6.23 -15.62 15.67
N GLU A 63 -6.34 -14.32 15.97
CA GLU A 63 -7.62 -13.62 16.04
C GLU A 63 -8.35 -13.58 14.68
N LEU A 64 -7.61 -13.50 13.58
CA LEU A 64 -8.14 -13.48 12.22
C LEU A 64 -8.30 -14.88 11.61
N GLY A 65 -7.82 -15.94 12.27
CA GLY A 65 -7.84 -17.30 11.72
C GLY A 65 -6.97 -17.46 10.47
N ILE A 66 -5.87 -16.70 10.36
CA ILE A 66 -4.99 -16.74 9.19
C ILE A 66 -4.14 -18.01 9.24
N THR A 67 -4.27 -18.83 8.19
CA THR A 67 -3.43 -20.02 7.96
C THR A 67 -2.20 -19.65 7.13
N ASP A 68 -1.18 -20.52 7.10
CA ASP A 68 0.02 -20.30 6.29
C ASP A 68 -0.33 -20.04 4.81
N ARG A 69 -1.33 -20.76 4.29
CA ARG A 69 -1.81 -20.59 2.90
C ARG A 69 -2.42 -19.21 2.66
N ILE A 70 -3.22 -18.72 3.61
CA ILE A 70 -3.84 -17.38 3.51
C ILE A 70 -2.77 -16.31 3.61
N GLU A 71 -1.80 -16.49 4.50
CA GLU A 71 -0.70 -15.56 4.68
C GLU A 71 0.20 -15.46 3.43
N ALA A 72 0.57 -16.60 2.84
CA ALA A 72 1.29 -16.63 1.58
C ALA A 72 0.50 -15.97 0.43
N TYR A 73 -0.82 -16.13 0.41
CA TYR A 73 -1.69 -15.45 -0.56
C TYR A 73 -1.70 -13.93 -0.35
N ILE A 74 -1.81 -13.48 0.91
CA ILE A 74 -1.73 -12.06 1.28
C ILE A 74 -0.38 -11.47 0.83
N GLN A 75 0.71 -12.16 1.13
CA GLN A 75 2.07 -11.74 0.75
C GLN A 75 2.21 -11.63 -0.76
N SER A 76 1.94 -12.70 -1.49
CA SER A 76 2.07 -12.74 -2.96
C SER A 76 1.19 -11.71 -3.65
N THR A 77 -0.06 -11.54 -3.21
CA THR A 77 -0.98 -10.55 -3.78
C THR A 77 -0.51 -9.12 -3.53
N THR A 78 0.01 -8.83 -2.33
CA THR A 78 0.49 -7.48 -2.00
C THR A 78 1.77 -7.17 -2.78
N LEU A 79 2.73 -8.10 -2.84
CA LEU A 79 3.94 -7.94 -3.66
C LEU A 79 3.60 -7.74 -5.14
N LYS A 80 2.67 -8.53 -5.69
CA LYS A 80 2.20 -8.38 -7.07
C LYS A 80 1.61 -6.99 -7.31
N LYS A 81 0.71 -6.52 -6.44
CA LYS A 81 0.08 -5.19 -6.57
C LYS A 81 1.12 -4.07 -6.47
N THR A 82 2.08 -4.19 -5.55
CA THR A 82 3.17 -3.21 -5.43
C THR A 82 4.01 -3.17 -6.70
N LEU A 83 4.39 -4.34 -7.24
CA LEU A 83 5.12 -4.41 -8.52
C LEU A 83 4.34 -3.80 -9.67
N GLU A 84 3.04 -4.12 -9.78
CA GLU A 84 2.15 -3.53 -10.80
C GLU A 84 2.06 -2.01 -10.66
N SER A 85 1.95 -1.49 -9.43
CA SER A 85 1.93 -0.04 -9.17
C SER A 85 3.22 0.63 -9.64
N ILE A 86 4.38 0.08 -9.24
CA ILE A 86 5.69 0.61 -9.63
C ILE A 86 5.87 0.57 -11.15
N LEU A 87 5.49 -0.53 -11.80
CA LEU A 87 5.60 -0.68 -13.25
C LEU A 87 4.69 0.31 -13.99
N MET A 88 3.48 0.56 -13.47
CA MET A 88 2.55 1.53 -14.06
C MET A 88 3.08 2.97 -13.94
N GLU A 89 3.70 3.31 -12.81
CA GLU A 89 4.39 4.59 -12.62
C GLU A 89 5.57 4.75 -13.58
N TYR A 90 6.40 3.70 -13.71
CA TYR A 90 7.53 3.69 -14.64
C TYR A 90 7.09 3.93 -16.09
N ARG A 91 6.10 3.16 -16.56
CA ARG A 91 5.52 3.34 -17.91
C ARG A 91 4.90 4.72 -18.12
N ARG A 92 4.35 5.33 -17.05
CA ARG A 92 3.82 6.70 -17.14
C ARG A 92 4.96 7.70 -17.30
N GLY A 93 6.06 7.52 -16.59
CA GLY A 93 7.27 8.33 -16.75
C GLY A 93 7.85 8.23 -18.17
N GLU A 94 7.94 7.02 -18.73
CA GLU A 94 8.40 6.81 -20.12
C GLU A 94 7.49 7.52 -21.13
N ARG A 95 6.16 7.37 -21.02
CA ARG A 95 5.23 8.07 -21.92
C ARG A 95 5.32 9.59 -21.84
N ILE A 96 5.59 10.13 -20.66
CA ILE A 96 5.77 11.59 -20.49
C ILE A 96 7.04 12.03 -21.22
N ALA A 97 8.15 11.31 -21.06
CA ALA A 97 9.39 11.61 -21.77
C ALA A 97 9.23 11.52 -23.30
N GLU A 98 8.57 10.48 -23.82
CA GLU A 98 8.29 10.34 -25.26
C GLU A 98 7.42 11.50 -25.81
N THR A 99 6.48 12.00 -25.00
CA THR A 99 5.60 13.13 -25.38
C THR A 99 6.39 14.45 -25.39
N GLU A 100 7.25 14.67 -24.40
CA GLU A 100 8.10 15.87 -24.32
C GLU A 100 9.12 15.92 -25.48
N GLU A 101 9.68 14.79 -25.89
CA GLU A 101 10.58 14.69 -27.04
C GLU A 101 9.85 14.98 -28.37
N ALA A 102 8.64 14.46 -28.55
CA ALA A 102 7.81 14.72 -29.74
C ALA A 102 7.39 16.20 -29.85
N ASP A 103 7.06 16.84 -28.71
CA ASP A 103 6.70 18.26 -28.64
C ASP A 103 7.91 19.18 -28.90
N GLN A 104 9.10 18.80 -28.46
CA GLN A 104 10.32 19.54 -28.81
C GLN A 104 10.63 19.44 -30.29
N GLN A 105 10.49 18.26 -30.89
CA GLN A 105 10.81 18.04 -32.30
C GLN A 105 9.84 18.76 -33.25
N THR A 106 8.55 18.83 -32.89
CA THR A 106 7.54 19.61 -33.63
C THR A 106 7.77 21.12 -33.52
N ASN A 107 8.14 21.63 -32.35
CA ASN A 107 8.46 23.05 -32.18
C ASN A 107 9.73 23.47 -32.95
N VAL A 108 10.75 22.63 -32.99
CA VAL A 108 11.96 22.86 -33.80
C VAL A 108 11.63 22.88 -35.29
N PHE A 109 10.79 21.96 -35.76
CA PHE A 109 10.39 21.89 -37.16
C PHE A 109 9.55 23.09 -37.60
N GLN A 110 8.62 23.55 -36.76
CA GLN A 110 7.81 24.76 -37.01
C GLN A 110 8.68 26.03 -37.07
N GLY A 111 9.67 26.16 -36.18
CA GLY A 111 10.58 27.31 -36.16
C GLY A 111 11.50 27.40 -37.39
N GLN A 112 11.81 26.28 -38.03
CA GLN A 112 12.61 26.24 -39.27
C GLN A 112 11.80 26.58 -40.53
N ILE A 113 10.47 26.38 -40.52
CA ILE A 113 9.59 26.68 -41.67
C ILE A 113 9.17 28.16 -41.69
N LEU A 114 9.15 28.82 -40.53
CA LEU A 114 8.73 30.22 -40.37
C LEU A 114 9.89 31.24 -40.45
N ALA A 115 11.12 30.81 -40.75
CA ALA A 115 12.30 31.63 -40.95
C ALA A 115 12.69 31.71 -42.43
#